data_AF-A0A447RKL8-F1
#
_entry.id   AF-A0A447RKL8-F1
#
_cell.length_a   1.000
_cell.length_b   1.000
_cell.length_c   1.000
_cell.angle_alpha   90.00
_cell.angle_beta   90.00
_cell.angle_gamma   90.00
#
_symmetry.space_group_name_H-M   'P 1'
#
loop_
_entity.id
_entity.type
_entity.pdbx_description
1 polymer ?
#
loop_
_entity_poly.entity_id
_entity_poly.type
_entity_poly.pdbx_seq_one_letter_code
_entity_poly.pdbx_strand_id
1 'polypeptide(L)'
;MITNQDGLGTDSLPQEAFDGPHNLMMQIFASQGVNFEEVLICPHFPGDNCACRKPKTQLVLPWLEEGVLDKAHSYVIGDRATDLELADNMGITGLRYDRETLDWPTICEQLTRRDRYAHVERITKETQVDVKVWLDREGGSKIHTGVGFFDHMLDQIATHGGFRHGG
;
A
#
# COMPACT_ATOMS: atom_id res chain seq x y z
N MET A 1 10.20 -4.74 7.32
CA MET A 1 10.85 -5.59 6.29
C MET A 1 10.59 -7.05 6.64
N ILE A 2 10.22 -7.90 5.68
CA ILE A 2 10.04 -9.34 5.91
C ILE A 2 10.79 -10.16 4.85
N THR A 3 11.61 -11.12 5.26
CA THR A 3 12.48 -11.87 4.34
C THR A 3 12.69 -13.33 4.79
N ASN A 4 12.84 -14.22 3.80
CA ASN A 4 13.27 -15.61 4.02
C ASN A 4 14.78 -15.66 3.70
N GLN A 5 15.59 -16.10 4.65
CA GLN A 5 17.05 -16.24 4.52
C GLN A 5 17.44 -17.69 4.82
N ASP A 6 17.37 -18.52 3.78
CA ASP A 6 17.54 -19.97 3.89
C ASP A 6 18.89 -20.34 4.53
N GLY A 7 18.84 -20.96 5.71
CA GLY A 7 20.03 -21.44 6.43
C GLY A 7 20.79 -20.37 7.20
N LEU A 8 20.20 -19.18 7.44
CA LEU A 8 20.87 -18.13 8.22
C LEU A 8 21.25 -18.65 9.62
N GLY A 9 22.53 -18.49 9.97
CA GLY A 9 23.11 -18.98 11.22
C GLY A 9 23.67 -20.41 11.14
N THR A 10 23.60 -21.06 9.97
CA THR A 10 24.21 -22.38 9.72
C THR A 10 25.48 -22.25 8.88
N ASP A 11 26.20 -23.36 8.67
CA ASP A 11 27.41 -23.37 7.84
C ASP A 11 27.18 -22.93 6.38
N SER A 12 25.95 -23.07 5.85
CA SER A 12 25.63 -22.64 4.49
C SER A 12 25.43 -21.13 4.36
N LEU A 13 25.01 -20.47 5.44
CA LEU A 13 24.87 -19.01 5.53
C LEU A 13 25.22 -18.55 6.96
N PRO A 14 26.52 -18.42 7.28
CA PRO A 14 26.95 -18.01 8.60
C PRO A 14 26.41 -16.62 8.95
N GLN A 15 26.07 -16.40 10.23
CA GLN A 15 25.51 -15.14 10.69
C GLN A 15 26.40 -13.94 10.33
N GLU A 16 27.72 -14.06 10.52
CA GLU A 16 28.68 -13.01 10.19
C GLU A 16 28.69 -12.63 8.69
N ALA A 17 28.45 -13.62 7.82
CA ALA A 17 28.39 -13.40 6.37
C ALA A 17 27.12 -12.65 5.95
N PHE A 18 26.04 -12.77 6.73
CA PHE A 18 24.80 -12.01 6.56
C PHE A 18 24.89 -10.62 7.20
N ASP A 19 25.42 -10.53 8.41
CA ASP A 19 25.43 -9.30 9.22
C ASP A 19 26.15 -8.16 8.53
N GLY A 20 27.32 -8.41 7.91
CA GLY A 20 28.09 -7.36 7.24
C GLY A 20 27.29 -6.64 6.15
N PRO A 21 26.83 -7.34 5.10
CA PRO A 21 25.99 -6.76 4.06
C PRO A 21 24.64 -6.22 4.57
N HIS A 22 23.99 -6.94 5.48
CA HIS A 22 22.69 -6.52 6.02
C HIS A 22 22.80 -5.21 6.80
N ASN A 23 23.79 -5.09 7.70
CA ASN A 23 24.01 -3.89 8.49
C ASN A 23 24.38 -2.69 7.61
N LEU A 24 25.21 -2.90 6.58
CA LEU A 24 25.52 -1.83 5.62
C LEU A 24 24.28 -1.37 4.86
N MET A 25 23.43 -2.30 4.40
CA MET A 25 22.18 -1.97 3.73
C MET A 25 21.25 -1.16 4.64
N MET A 26 21.08 -1.59 5.89
CA MET A 26 20.27 -0.89 6.89
C MET A 26 20.84 0.49 7.23
N GLN A 27 22.17 0.61 7.32
CA GLN A 27 22.84 1.89 7.53
C GLN A 27 22.60 2.85 6.36
N ILE A 28 22.68 2.38 5.11
CA ILE A 28 22.38 3.19 3.93
C ILE A 28 20.94 3.68 3.99
N PHE A 29 19.96 2.79 4.22
CA PHE A 29 18.55 3.18 4.35
C PHE A 29 18.35 4.24 5.43
N ALA A 30 18.84 4.01 6.65
CA ALA A 30 18.71 4.94 7.75
C ALA A 30 19.36 6.30 7.43
N SER A 31 20.54 6.31 6.79
CA SER A 31 21.22 7.55 6.39
C SER A 31 20.45 8.39 5.38
N GLN A 32 19.56 7.76 4.60
CA GLN A 32 18.68 8.42 3.64
C GLN A 32 17.27 8.68 4.20
N GLY A 33 17.06 8.46 5.50
CA GLY A 33 15.78 8.68 6.17
C GLY A 33 14.76 7.56 5.99
N VAL A 34 15.15 6.41 5.41
CA VAL A 34 14.30 5.23 5.26
C VAL A 34 14.44 4.37 6.51
N ASN A 35 13.37 4.28 7.30
CA ASN A 35 13.33 3.50 8.54
C ASN A 35 12.36 2.34 8.41
N PHE A 36 12.78 1.16 8.86
CA PHE A 36 11.91 0.00 9.01
C PHE A 36 11.54 -0.14 10.48
N GLU A 37 10.24 -0.20 10.78
CA GLU A 37 9.75 -0.41 12.15
C GLU A 37 10.22 -1.77 12.71
N GLU A 38 10.14 -2.81 11.88
CA GLU A 38 10.67 -4.13 12.21
C GLU A 38 11.39 -4.78 11.02
N VAL A 39 12.34 -5.66 11.32
CA VAL A 39 13.00 -6.55 10.36
C VAL A 39 12.73 -7.99 10.75
N LEU A 40 11.78 -8.60 10.06
CA LEU A 40 11.27 -9.96 10.30
C LEU A 40 12.00 -10.95 9.39
N ILE A 41 12.78 -11.86 9.97
CA ILE A 41 13.62 -12.80 9.22
C ILE A 41 13.22 -14.24 9.57
N CYS A 42 12.92 -15.04 8.56
CA CYS A 42 12.85 -16.49 8.69
C CYS A 42 14.20 -17.11 8.27
N PRO A 43 14.96 -17.73 9.19
CA PRO A 43 16.26 -18.34 8.88
C PRO A 43 16.16 -19.77 8.30
N HIS A 44 14.97 -20.36 8.30
CA HIS A 44 14.77 -21.78 8.02
C HIS A 44 14.77 -22.13 6.53
N PHE A 45 15.20 -23.34 6.22
CA PHE A 45 15.07 -23.93 4.90
C PHE A 45 13.61 -24.28 4.55
N PRO A 46 13.28 -24.46 3.25
CA PRO A 46 11.95 -24.92 2.84
C PRO A 46 11.52 -26.24 3.50
N GLY A 47 12.47 -27.16 3.74
CA GLY A 47 12.20 -28.48 4.31
C GLY A 47 11.90 -28.50 5.81
N ASP A 48 12.22 -27.43 6.53
CA ASP A 48 12.09 -27.37 8.00
C ASP A 48 10.64 -27.26 8.47
N ASN A 49 9.69 -27.03 7.57
CA ASN A 49 8.26 -26.88 7.84
C ASN A 49 7.90 -25.83 8.92
N CYS A 50 8.79 -24.88 9.18
CA CYS A 50 8.59 -23.84 10.19
C CYS A 50 7.34 -22.99 9.93
N ALA A 51 6.80 -22.35 10.97
CA ALA A 51 5.61 -21.49 10.85
C ALA A 51 5.93 -20.09 10.29
N CYS A 52 7.18 -19.64 10.34
CA CYS A 52 7.58 -18.27 10.03
C CYS A 52 7.97 -18.01 8.57
N ARG A 53 8.21 -19.05 7.76
CA ARG A 53 8.60 -18.89 6.36
C ARG A 53 7.42 -18.38 5.54
N LYS A 54 7.61 -17.27 4.80
CA LYS A 54 6.63 -16.81 3.80
C LYS A 54 6.33 -17.94 2.82
N PRO A 55 5.05 -18.22 2.49
CA PRO A 55 3.90 -17.31 2.58
C PRO A 55 3.13 -17.33 3.92
N LYS A 56 3.60 -18.08 4.93
CA LYS A 56 2.94 -18.15 6.25
C LYS A 56 3.02 -16.81 6.97
N THR A 57 2.02 -16.54 7.81
CA THR A 57 1.81 -15.25 8.47
C THR A 57 2.37 -15.15 9.88
N GLN A 58 3.04 -16.19 10.41
CA GLN A 58 3.46 -16.22 11.81
C GLN A 58 4.28 -14.99 12.25
N LEU A 59 5.15 -14.48 11.38
CA LEU A 59 5.98 -13.30 11.68
C LEU A 59 5.19 -11.99 11.72
N VAL A 60 4.03 -11.94 11.05
CA VAL A 60 3.21 -10.73 10.93
C VAL A 60 1.91 -10.82 11.71
N LEU A 61 1.72 -11.85 12.54
CA LEU A 61 0.52 -12.00 13.36
C LEU A 61 0.17 -10.77 14.20
N PRO A 62 1.12 -10.06 14.85
CA PRO A 62 0.79 -8.84 15.59
C PRO A 62 0.14 -7.75 14.71
N TRP A 63 0.48 -7.73 13.42
CA TRP A 63 -0.05 -6.78 12.45
C TRP A 63 -1.44 -7.18 11.90
N LEU A 64 -1.86 -8.42 12.13
CA LEU A 64 -3.17 -8.92 11.71
C LEU A 64 -4.25 -8.74 12.79
N GLU A 65 -3.88 -8.26 13.98
CA GLU A 65 -4.82 -7.90 15.03
C GLU A 65 -5.75 -6.76 14.56
N GLU A 66 -7.00 -6.81 15.00
CA GLU A 66 -8.02 -5.85 14.58
C GLU A 66 -7.64 -4.43 15.01
N GLY A 67 -7.66 -3.49 14.06
CA GLY A 67 -7.34 -2.09 14.30
C GLY A 67 -5.85 -1.73 14.27
N VAL A 68 -4.94 -2.71 14.12
CA VAL A 68 -3.49 -2.43 13.96
C VAL A 68 -3.17 -2.01 12.53
N LEU A 69 -3.74 -2.69 11.54
CA LEU A 69 -3.42 -2.49 10.14
C LEU A 69 -4.67 -2.15 9.33
N ASP A 70 -4.62 -1.05 8.58
CA ASP A 70 -5.64 -0.70 7.60
C ASP A 70 -5.44 -1.56 6.34
N LYS A 71 -6.21 -2.65 6.25
CA LYS A 71 -6.09 -3.63 5.16
C LYS A 71 -6.34 -3.02 3.78
N ALA A 72 -7.15 -1.96 3.69
CA ALA A 72 -7.47 -1.33 2.41
C ALA A 72 -6.30 -0.52 1.84
N HIS A 73 -5.42 -0.02 2.71
CA HIS A 73 -4.30 0.86 2.35
C HIS A 73 -2.93 0.27 2.72
N SER A 74 -2.87 -1.04 2.93
CA SER A 74 -1.65 -1.78 3.24
C SER A 74 -1.31 -2.75 2.13
N TYR A 75 -0.01 -2.97 1.94
CA TYR A 75 0.51 -3.72 0.81
C TYR A 75 1.67 -4.62 1.21
N VAL A 76 1.79 -5.78 0.54
CA VAL A 76 3.06 -6.52 0.46
C VAL A 76 3.70 -6.22 -0.88
N ILE A 77 4.98 -5.84 -0.88
CA ILE A 77 5.76 -5.61 -2.10
C ILE A 77 6.88 -6.64 -2.14
N GLY A 78 6.95 -7.44 -3.21
CA GLY A 78 7.99 -8.45 -3.38
C GLY A 78 8.03 -8.99 -4.81
N ASP A 79 9.14 -9.64 -5.19
CA ASP A 79 9.39 -10.13 -6.55
C ASP A 79 8.85 -11.55 -6.78
N ARG A 80 8.58 -12.30 -5.70
CA ARG A 80 8.23 -13.72 -5.75
C ARG A 80 6.74 -13.97 -5.55
N ALA A 81 6.27 -15.10 -6.08
CA ALA A 81 4.90 -15.56 -5.85
C ALA A 81 4.59 -15.74 -4.34
N THR A 82 5.59 -16.13 -3.54
CA THR A 82 5.44 -16.28 -2.08
C THR A 82 5.11 -14.97 -1.37
N ASP A 83 5.47 -13.81 -1.94
CA ASP A 83 5.14 -12.51 -1.38
C ASP A 83 3.69 -12.12 -1.68
N LEU A 84 3.20 -12.45 -2.88
CA LEU A 84 1.80 -12.26 -3.25
C LEU A 84 0.88 -13.17 -2.44
N GLU A 85 1.29 -14.42 -2.23
CA GLU A 85 0.54 -15.36 -1.39
C GLU A 85 0.57 -14.95 0.09
N LEU A 86 1.67 -14.35 0.56
CA LEU A 86 1.66 -13.71 1.89
C LEU A 86 0.62 -12.58 1.96
N ALA A 87 0.54 -11.73 0.93
CA ALA A 87 -0.44 -10.64 0.87
C ALA A 87 -1.87 -11.18 0.96
N ASP A 88 -2.17 -12.23 0.19
CA ASP A 88 -3.47 -12.92 0.20
C ASP A 88 -3.78 -13.50 1.59
N ASN A 89 -2.82 -14.19 2.21
CA ASN A 89 -2.97 -14.73 3.57
C ASN A 89 -3.17 -13.64 4.64
N MET A 90 -2.63 -12.43 4.42
CA MET A 90 -2.84 -11.27 5.28
C MET A 90 -4.18 -10.55 4.99
N GLY A 91 -4.81 -10.85 3.85
CA GLY A 91 -6.01 -10.17 3.36
C GLY A 91 -5.73 -8.74 2.89
N ILE A 92 -4.56 -8.49 2.31
CA ILE A 92 -4.12 -7.18 1.81
C ILE A 92 -3.63 -7.27 0.36
N THR A 93 -3.41 -6.11 -0.27
CA THR A 93 -3.01 -6.08 -1.69
C THR A 93 -1.54 -6.47 -1.85
N GLY A 94 -1.25 -7.39 -2.76
CA GLY A 94 0.12 -7.74 -3.17
C GLY A 94 0.55 -7.00 -4.42
N LEU A 95 1.74 -6.40 -4.39
CA LEU A 95 2.38 -5.77 -5.55
C LEU A 95 3.63 -6.58 -5.95
N ARG A 96 3.60 -7.15 -7.15
CA ARG A 96 4.71 -7.95 -7.66
C ARG A 96 5.77 -7.04 -8.26
N TYR A 97 6.84 -6.78 -7.51
CA TYR A 97 7.96 -5.99 -8.00
C TYR A 97 8.58 -6.66 -9.23
N ASP A 98 8.73 -5.88 -10.29
CA ASP A 98 9.40 -6.28 -11.51
C ASP A 98 10.10 -5.06 -12.11
N ARG A 99 11.34 -5.23 -12.54
CA ARG A 99 12.17 -4.09 -12.95
C ARG A 99 11.68 -3.40 -14.23
N GLU A 100 10.92 -4.09 -15.07
CA GLU A 100 10.46 -3.57 -16.37
C GLU A 100 8.99 -3.14 -16.33
N THR A 101 8.16 -3.86 -15.57
CA THR A 101 6.70 -3.70 -15.59
C THR A 101 6.11 -3.05 -14.33
N LEU A 102 6.77 -3.15 -13.18
CA LEU A 102 6.31 -2.56 -11.92
C LEU A 102 7.49 -2.21 -11.01
N ASP A 103 8.24 -1.19 -11.40
CA ASP A 103 9.45 -0.73 -10.71
C ASP A 103 9.13 0.19 -9.51
N TRP A 104 10.16 0.62 -8.78
CA TRP A 104 9.99 1.49 -7.60
C TRP A 104 9.32 2.84 -7.94
N PRO A 105 9.73 3.59 -8.98
CA PRO A 105 9.00 4.78 -9.43
C PRO A 105 7.50 4.54 -9.66
N THR A 106 7.14 3.46 -10.35
CA THR A 106 5.75 3.12 -10.65
C THR A 106 4.97 2.77 -9.39
N ILE A 107 5.56 1.98 -8.49
CA ILE A 107 4.96 1.66 -7.19
C ILE A 107 4.77 2.92 -6.36
N CYS A 108 5.77 3.80 -6.30
CA CYS A 108 5.66 5.07 -5.60
C CYS A 108 4.51 5.92 -6.15
N GLU A 109 4.40 6.06 -7.48
CA GLU A 109 3.28 6.77 -8.10
C GLU A 109 1.94 6.13 -7.74
N GLN A 110 1.82 4.80 -7.84
CA GLN A 110 0.59 4.07 -7.53
C GLN A 110 0.17 4.25 -6.06
N LEU A 111 1.11 4.20 -5.12
CA LEU A 111 0.83 4.28 -3.68
C LEU A 111 0.65 5.73 -3.18
N THR A 112 1.28 6.71 -3.84
CA THR A 112 1.20 8.12 -3.45
C THR A 112 0.12 8.91 -4.19
N ARG A 113 -0.41 8.38 -5.29
CA ARG A 113 -1.71 8.79 -5.84
C ARG A 113 -2.80 8.43 -4.85
N ARG A 114 -2.92 9.23 -3.79
CA ARG A 114 -4.11 9.25 -2.96
C ARG A 114 -5.24 9.74 -3.81
N ASP A 115 -6.33 8.99 -3.89
CA ASP A 115 -7.64 9.56 -4.24
C ASP A 115 -8.03 10.47 -3.07
N ARG A 116 -7.68 11.77 -3.09
CA ARG A 116 -8.19 12.72 -2.08
C ARG A 116 -9.69 12.86 -2.27
N TYR A 117 -10.43 12.06 -1.50
CA TYR A 117 -11.87 11.95 -1.57
C TYR A 117 -12.52 12.71 -0.41
N ALA A 118 -13.55 13.50 -0.70
CA ALA A 118 -14.42 14.12 0.31
C ALA A 118 -15.89 13.85 -0.03
N HIS A 119 -16.70 13.51 0.96
CA HIS A 119 -18.13 13.28 0.80
C HIS A 119 -18.90 14.04 1.87
N VAL A 120 -19.86 14.84 1.44
CA VAL A 120 -20.79 15.56 2.31
C VAL A 120 -22.21 15.26 1.86
N GLU A 121 -22.96 14.59 2.72
CA GLU A 121 -24.39 14.40 2.56
C GLU A 121 -25.15 15.21 3.62
N ARG A 122 -26.14 15.99 3.20
CA ARG A 122 -27.03 16.74 4.08
C ARG A 122 -28.47 16.60 3.62
N ILE A 123 -29.30 16.07 4.51
CA ILE A 123 -30.74 15.93 4.29
C ILE A 123 -31.49 16.87 5.23
N THR A 124 -32.37 17.69 4.67
CA THR A 124 -33.32 18.54 5.41
C THR A 124 -34.73 18.29 4.89
N LYS A 125 -35.75 18.90 5.52
CA LYS A 125 -37.14 18.80 5.03
C LYS A 125 -37.36 19.45 3.66
N GLU A 126 -36.44 20.32 3.24
CA GLU A 126 -36.57 21.16 2.05
C GLU A 126 -35.59 20.75 0.94
N THR A 127 -34.41 20.24 1.28
CA THR A 127 -33.36 19.92 0.31
C THR A 127 -32.52 18.73 0.75
N GLN A 128 -32.17 17.90 -0.22
CA GLN A 128 -31.14 16.86 -0.12
C GLN A 128 -29.92 17.32 -0.93
N VAL A 129 -28.76 17.33 -0.28
CA VAL A 129 -27.48 17.70 -0.88
C VAL A 129 -26.55 16.52 -0.72
N ASP A 130 -26.00 16.04 -1.84
CA ASP A 130 -25.01 14.98 -1.87
C ASP A 130 -23.82 15.45 -2.72
N VAL A 131 -22.65 15.56 -2.10
CA VAL A 131 -21.45 16.11 -2.72
C VAL A 131 -20.29 15.17 -2.46
N LYS A 132 -19.86 14.45 -3.50
CA LYS A 132 -18.65 13.63 -3.50
C LYS A 132 -17.58 14.30 -4.34
N VAL A 133 -16.33 14.36 -3.89
CA VAL A 133 -15.19 15.07 -4.49
C VAL A 133 -14.00 14.13 -4.57
N TRP A 134 -13.28 14.07 -5.69
CA TRP A 134 -11.97 13.43 -5.86
C TRP A 134 -10.99 14.46 -6.42
N LEU A 135 -9.95 14.81 -5.66
CA LEU A 135 -8.97 15.83 -6.08
C LEU A 135 -7.82 15.26 -6.93
N ASP A 136 -7.83 13.97 -7.28
CA ASP A 136 -6.71 13.33 -7.99
C ASP A 136 -7.15 12.51 -9.21
N ARG A 137 -8.41 12.66 -9.63
CA ARG A 137 -8.96 12.05 -10.86
C ARG A 137 -9.27 13.12 -11.90
N GLU A 138 -8.68 13.02 -13.08
CA GLU A 138 -9.02 13.88 -14.23
C GLU A 138 -10.24 13.32 -15.01
N GLY A 139 -11.21 14.20 -15.33
CA GLY A 139 -12.35 13.92 -16.22
C GLY A 139 -13.62 13.33 -15.57
N GLY A 140 -14.79 13.61 -16.17
CA GLY A 140 -16.08 12.97 -15.88
C GLY A 140 -16.91 13.58 -14.73
N SER A 141 -17.17 14.89 -14.74
CA SER A 141 -18.11 15.56 -13.82
C SER A 141 -19.56 15.14 -14.09
N LYS A 142 -20.31 14.83 -13.03
CA LYS A 142 -21.78 14.71 -13.06
C LYS A 142 -22.35 15.68 -12.05
N ILE A 143 -23.00 16.74 -12.51
CA ILE A 143 -23.50 17.83 -11.67
C ILE A 143 -24.99 17.99 -11.96
N HIS A 144 -25.80 17.81 -10.93
CA HIS A 144 -27.25 17.92 -11.01
C HIS A 144 -27.77 18.59 -9.75
N THR A 145 -27.79 19.92 -9.75
CA THR A 145 -28.32 20.74 -8.65
C THR A 145 -29.82 21.05 -8.80
N GLY A 146 -30.38 20.81 -10.00
CA GLY A 146 -31.76 21.19 -10.34
C GLY A 146 -31.91 22.67 -10.74
N VAL A 147 -30.81 23.44 -10.72
CA VAL A 147 -30.76 24.85 -11.13
C VAL A 147 -29.62 25.02 -12.13
N GLY A 148 -29.95 25.19 -13.42
CA GLY A 148 -28.97 25.15 -14.51
C GLY A 148 -27.83 26.19 -14.41
N PHE A 149 -28.05 27.32 -13.74
CA PHE A 149 -26.98 28.30 -13.49
C PHE A 149 -25.86 27.73 -12.61
N PHE A 150 -26.21 27.00 -11.55
CA PHE A 150 -25.22 26.39 -10.64
C PHE A 150 -24.55 25.19 -11.29
N ASP A 151 -25.27 24.42 -12.10
CA ASP A 151 -24.68 23.33 -12.88
C ASP A 151 -23.56 23.85 -13.79
N HIS A 152 -23.81 24.94 -14.54
CA HIS A 152 -22.80 25.57 -15.39
C HIS A 152 -21.61 26.14 -14.62
N MET A 153 -21.85 26.79 -13.47
CA MET A 153 -20.78 27.38 -12.66
C MET A 153 -19.89 26.29 -12.04
N LEU A 154 -20.47 25.21 -11.52
CA LEU A 154 -19.72 24.10 -10.93
C LEU A 154 -18.95 23.31 -11.99
N ASP A 155 -19.48 23.20 -13.21
CA ASP A 155 -18.79 22.56 -14.33
C ASP A 155 -17.56 23.37 -14.78
N GLN A 156 -17.66 24.71 -14.76
CA GLN A 156 -16.50 25.59 -14.98
C GLN A 156 -15.44 25.45 -13.87
N ILE A 157 -15.85 25.34 -12.61
CA ILE A 157 -14.93 25.09 -11.49
C ILE A 157 -14.24 23.73 -11.63
N ALA A 158 -14.97 22.68 -12.05
CA ALA A 158 -14.38 21.37 -12.30
C ALA A 158 -13.37 21.40 -13.47
N THR A 159 -13.71 22.10 -14.56
CA THR A 159 -12.87 22.22 -15.75
C THR A 159 -11.58 23.01 -15.50
N HIS A 160 -11.64 24.06 -14.68
CA HIS A 160 -10.50 24.93 -14.41
C HIS A 160 -9.77 24.63 -13.09
N GLY A 161 -10.39 23.88 -12.18
CA GLY A 161 -9.86 23.54 -10.85
C GLY A 161 -9.14 22.20 -10.76
N GLY A 162 -9.21 21.35 -11.80
CA GLY A 162 -8.44 20.10 -11.87
C GLY A 162 -8.92 18.95 -11.00
N PHE A 163 -10.16 19.00 -10.49
CA PHE A 163 -10.72 18.01 -9.54
C PHE A 163 -12.10 17.48 -9.97
N ARG A 164 -12.40 16.21 -9.68
CA ARG A 164 -13.68 15.55 -9.96
C ARG A 164 -14.65 15.66 -8.78
N HIS A 165 -15.96 15.63 -9.05
CA HIS A 165 -17.00 15.30 -8.07
C HIS A 165 -17.88 14.17 -8.65
N GLY A 166 -18.46 13.29 -7.84
CA GLY A 166 -19.19 12.15 -8.39
C GLY A 166 -19.94 11.25 -7.42
N GLY A 167 -21.26 11.26 -7.54
CA GLY A 167 -22.15 10.26 -6.99
C GLY A 167 -22.74 10.66 -5.66
#